data_AF-A0AA42DNL6-F1
#
_entry.id   AF-A0AA42DNL6-F1
#
_cell.length_a   1.000
_cell.length_b   1.000
_cell.length_c   1.000
_cell.angle_alpha   90.00
_cell.angle_beta   90.00
_cell.angle_gamma   90.00
#
_symmetry.space_group_name_H-M   'P 1'
#
loop_
_entity.id
_entity.type
_entity.pdbx_description
1 polymer ?
#
loop_
_entity_poly.entity_id
_entity_poly.type
_entity_poly.pdbx_seq_one_letter_code
_entity_poly.pdbx_strand_id
1 'polypeptide(L)'
;MIQYVTMPIEILSLENLNLQEKFILSLARSFENGCFLSNAQIAQLIGISKGRVSAIISKLVKENYLDISLRYKTNSKEVERRTITFKQMAQKVIETVKKCKEKAKQIKSDYITQKTKVGTETVQQVAFGSNFYNKRKQNKFTTTYSHNWDIDELERLEMQRLEEQYE
;
A
#
# COMPACT_ATOMS: atom_id res chain seq x y z
N MET A 1 1.58 -24.45 -3.48
CA MET A 1 0.73 -23.27 -3.29
C MET A 1 1.63 -22.13 -2.86
N ILE A 2 1.81 -21.11 -3.69
CA ILE A 2 2.63 -19.94 -3.34
C ILE A 2 1.73 -18.98 -2.58
N GLN A 3 2.10 -18.64 -1.34
CA GLN A 3 1.36 -17.69 -0.53
C GLN A 3 2.15 -16.38 -0.48
N TYR A 4 1.52 -15.30 -0.93
CA TYR A 4 2.11 -13.97 -0.94
C TYR A 4 1.43 -13.10 0.12
N VAL A 5 2.20 -12.14 0.64
CA VAL A 5 1.68 -11.10 1.54
C VAL A 5 1.36 -9.88 0.69
N THR A 6 0.10 -9.47 0.70
CA THR A 6 -0.35 -8.25 0.03
C THR A 6 -0.24 -7.08 0.98
N MET A 7 0.45 -6.02 0.57
CA MET A 7 0.54 -4.74 1.29
C MET A 7 -0.36 -3.71 0.58
N PRO A 8 -1.62 -3.57 0.99
CA PRO A 8 -2.54 -2.62 0.38
C PRO A 8 -2.06 -1.18 0.56
N ILE A 9 -2.34 -0.32 -0.42
CA ILE A 9 -1.94 1.08 -0.40
C ILE A 9 -2.55 1.83 0.80
N GLU A 10 -3.73 1.38 1.26
CA GLU A 10 -4.44 1.92 2.41
C GLU A 10 -3.65 1.71 3.70
N ILE A 11 -3.03 0.53 3.87
CA ILE A 11 -2.17 0.22 5.02
C ILE A 11 -0.85 1.00 4.92
N LEU A 12 -0.28 1.09 3.72
CA LEU A 12 0.95 1.86 3.48
C LEU A 12 0.77 3.35 3.77
N SER A 13 -0.42 3.89 3.50
CA SER A 13 -0.76 5.31 3.70
C SER A 13 -0.98 5.70 5.16
N LEU A 14 -0.95 4.75 6.11
CA LEU A 14 -1.08 5.04 7.54
C LEU A 14 0.16 5.72 8.09
N GLU A 15 0.10 7.03 8.32
CA GLU A 15 1.26 7.79 8.82
C GLU A 15 1.62 7.47 10.27
N ASN A 16 0.66 6.98 11.07
CA ASN A 16 0.86 6.66 12.49
C ASN A 16 1.55 5.31 12.76
N LEU A 17 1.78 4.52 11.72
CA LEU A 17 2.37 3.18 11.84
C LEU A 17 3.74 3.11 11.17
N ASN A 18 4.68 2.44 11.84
CA ASN A 18 5.99 2.13 11.26
C ASN A 18 5.88 0.98 10.26
N LEU A 19 6.88 0.81 9.38
CA LEU A 19 6.87 -0.21 8.32
C LEU A 19 6.69 -1.64 8.86
N GLN A 20 7.30 -1.96 10.01
CA GLN A 20 7.13 -3.26 10.68
C GLN A 20 5.69 -3.50 11.14
N GLU A 21 5.02 -2.44 11.62
CA GLU A 21 3.64 -2.49 12.09
C GLU A 21 2.69 -2.65 10.90
N LYS A 22 2.95 -1.89 9.82
CA LYS A 22 2.25 -2.01 8.54
C LYS A 22 2.36 -3.41 7.96
N PHE A 23 3.54 -4.01 8.00
CA PHE A 23 3.76 -5.37 7.51
C PHE A 23 2.95 -6.40 8.31
N ILE A 24 2.97 -6.33 9.65
CA ILE A 24 2.18 -7.25 10.49
C ILE A 24 0.68 -7.07 10.23
N LEU A 25 0.23 -5.83 10.04
CA LEU A 25 -1.16 -5.52 9.73
C LEU A 25 -1.58 -6.08 8.36
N SER A 26 -0.74 -5.89 7.35
CA SER A 26 -0.92 -6.43 5.99
C SER A 26 -0.91 -7.97 6.00
N LEU A 27 0.01 -8.57 6.75
CA LEU A 27 0.07 -10.02 6.93
C LEU A 27 -1.26 -10.55 7.46
N ALA A 28 -1.82 -9.94 8.52
CA ALA A 28 -3.12 -10.33 9.05
C ALA A 28 -4.26 -10.14 8.04
N ARG A 29 -4.18 -9.12 7.16
CA ARG A 29 -5.17 -8.84 6.11
C ARG A 29 -5.12 -9.83 4.94
N SER A 30 -3.97 -10.43 4.67
CA SER A 30 -3.79 -11.40 3.59
C SER A 30 -4.39 -12.78 3.88
N PHE A 31 -4.78 -13.08 5.14
CA PHE A 31 -5.46 -14.33 5.50
C PHE A 31 -6.96 -14.10 5.69
N GLU A 32 -7.79 -14.75 4.87
CA GLU A 32 -9.26 -14.64 4.94
C GLU A 32 -9.82 -15.13 6.27
N ASN A 33 -9.32 -16.27 6.77
CA ASN A 33 -9.76 -16.89 8.03
C ASN A 33 -8.96 -16.40 9.26
N GLY A 34 -8.23 -15.29 9.10
CA GLY A 34 -7.30 -14.78 10.10
C GLY A 34 -5.95 -15.49 10.08
N CYS A 35 -4.95 -14.82 10.63
CA CYS A 35 -3.56 -15.27 10.64
C CYS A 35 -3.30 -16.18 11.84
N PHE A 36 -2.88 -17.41 11.55
CA PHE A 36 -2.54 -18.43 12.55
C PHE A 36 -1.04 -18.49 12.89
N LEU A 37 -0.25 -17.56 12.34
CA LEU A 37 1.19 -17.55 12.55
C LEU A 37 1.53 -17.22 14.01
N SER A 38 2.44 -17.99 14.58
CA SER A 38 3.00 -17.71 15.90
C SER A 38 3.89 -16.47 15.87
N ASN A 39 4.11 -15.85 17.04
CA ASN A 39 5.05 -14.74 17.15
C ASN A 39 6.48 -15.13 16.71
N ALA A 40 6.85 -16.41 16.84
CA ALA A 40 8.14 -16.92 16.37
C ALA A 40 8.24 -16.93 14.85
N GLN A 41 7.19 -17.37 14.16
CA GLN A 41 7.15 -17.38 12.69
C GLN A 41 7.14 -15.96 12.15
N ILE A 42 6.31 -15.07 12.71
CA ILE A 42 6.30 -13.66 12.33
C ILE A 42 7.68 -13.04 12.56
N ALA A 43 8.30 -13.25 13.73
CA ALA A 43 9.65 -12.78 14.04
C ALA A 43 10.68 -13.20 12.99
N GLN A 44 10.62 -14.45 12.53
CA GLN A 44 11.50 -14.97 11.49
C GLN A 44 11.23 -14.31 10.13
N LEU A 45 9.97 -14.06 9.77
CA LEU A 45 9.59 -13.43 8.49
C LEU A 45 10.08 -11.98 8.38
N ILE A 46 9.98 -11.19 9.45
CA ILE A 46 10.37 -9.77 9.45
C ILE A 46 11.73 -9.48 10.07
N GLY A 47 12.42 -10.49 10.61
CA GLY A 47 13.76 -10.35 11.18
C GLY A 47 13.81 -9.53 12.47
N ILE A 48 12.82 -9.67 13.36
CA ILE A 48 12.80 -9.01 14.68
C ILE A 48 12.63 -10.01 15.82
N SER A 49 12.86 -9.58 17.06
CA SER A 49 12.67 -10.45 18.23
C SER A 49 11.20 -10.80 18.47
N LYS A 50 10.94 -11.99 19.03
CA LYS A 50 9.59 -12.43 19.43
C LYS A 50 8.90 -11.44 20.38
N GLY A 51 9.67 -10.85 21.30
CA GLY A 51 9.17 -9.84 22.23
C GLY A 51 8.73 -8.57 21.51
N ARG A 52 9.48 -8.12 20.49
CA ARG A 52 9.10 -6.96 19.68
C ARG A 52 7.83 -7.22 18.87
N VAL A 53 7.69 -8.42 18.28
CA VAL A 53 6.44 -8.82 17.61
C VAL A 53 5.26 -8.74 18.58
N SER A 54 5.40 -9.28 19.79
CA SER A 54 4.35 -9.24 20.80
C SER A 54 3.95 -7.81 21.14
N ALA A 55 4.93 -6.91 21.34
CA ALA A 55 4.67 -5.51 21.63
C ALA A 55 3.93 -4.80 20.48
N ILE A 56 4.33 -5.06 19.23
CA ILE A 56 3.65 -4.50 18.04
C ILE A 56 2.21 -4.99 17.96
N ILE A 57 1.98 -6.30 18.11
CA ILE A 57 0.63 -6.85 18.04
C ILE A 57 -0.24 -6.27 19.15
N SER A 58 0.27 -6.19 20.39
CA SER A 58 -0.47 -5.57 21.51
C SER A 58 -0.80 -4.10 21.24
N LYS A 59 0.13 -3.33 20.65
CA LYS A 59 -0.12 -1.95 20.23
C LYS A 59 -1.23 -1.88 19.18
N LEU A 60 -1.17 -2.70 18.14
CA LEU A 60 -2.17 -2.71 17.06
C LEU A 60 -3.57 -3.14 17.56
N VAL A 61 -3.65 -4.05 18.53
CA VAL A 61 -4.90 -4.40 19.19
C VAL A 61 -5.45 -3.23 20.01
N LYS A 62 -4.58 -2.55 20.79
CA LYS A 62 -4.96 -1.36 21.57
C LYS A 62 -5.46 -0.22 20.68
N GLU A 63 -4.84 -0.05 19.52
CA GLU A 63 -5.25 0.93 18.50
C GLU A 63 -6.43 0.46 17.63
N ASN A 64 -6.99 -0.72 17.93
CA ASN A 64 -8.19 -1.29 17.31
C ASN A 64 -8.01 -1.64 15.81
N TYR A 65 -6.78 -1.90 15.37
CA TYR A 65 -6.47 -2.39 14.02
C TYR A 65 -6.56 -3.91 13.91
N LEU A 66 -6.27 -4.62 15.01
CA LEU A 66 -6.28 -6.08 15.07
C LEU A 66 -7.20 -6.57 16.17
N ASP A 67 -7.71 -7.78 15.99
CA ASP A 67 -8.34 -8.57 17.04
C ASP A 67 -7.60 -9.90 17.22
N ILE A 68 -7.66 -10.44 18.44
CA ILE A 68 -7.05 -11.73 18.77
C ILE A 68 -8.10 -12.62 19.42
N SER A 69 -8.40 -13.72 18.76
CA SER A 69 -9.21 -14.79 19.35
C SER A 69 -8.33 -15.98 19.74
N LEU A 70 -8.65 -16.57 20.89
CA LEU A 70 -8.00 -17.77 21.41
C LEU A 70 -9.04 -18.88 21.48
N ARG A 71 -8.74 -20.01 20.85
CA ARG A 71 -9.50 -21.25 20.98
C ARG A 71 -8.80 -22.14 22.00
N TYR A 72 -9.54 -22.62 22.98
CA TYR A 72 -9.03 -23.53 24.02
C TYR A 72 -9.47 -24.96 23.72
N LYS A 73 -8.68 -25.94 24.17
CA LYS A 73 -9.09 -27.35 24.10
C LYS A 73 -10.28 -27.62 25.02
N THR A 74 -11.16 -28.54 24.63
CA THR A 74 -12.30 -28.97 25.44
C THR A 74 -11.83 -29.45 26.81
N ASN A 75 -12.42 -28.93 27.89
CA ASN A 75 -12.10 -29.25 29.28
C ASN A 75 -10.68 -28.90 29.74
N SER A 76 -9.96 -28.01 29.05
CA SER A 76 -8.64 -27.53 29.48
C SER A 76 -8.49 -26.02 29.27
N LYS A 77 -7.59 -25.40 30.05
CA LYS A 77 -7.16 -23.99 29.84
C LYS A 77 -6.02 -23.88 28.82
N GLU A 78 -5.62 -24.99 28.20
CA GLU A 78 -4.62 -24.99 27.14
C GLU A 78 -5.15 -24.32 25.86
N VAL A 79 -4.38 -23.36 25.34
CA VAL A 79 -4.67 -22.71 24.07
C VAL A 79 -4.40 -23.70 22.94
N GLU A 80 -5.45 -24.07 22.21
CA GLU A 80 -5.39 -24.90 21.01
C GLU A 80 -4.92 -24.09 19.81
N ARG A 81 -5.48 -22.89 19.63
CA ARG A 81 -5.19 -22.03 18.48
C ARG A 81 -5.34 -20.56 18.83
N ARG A 82 -4.46 -19.74 18.28
CA ARG A 82 -4.58 -18.29 18.27
C ARG A 82 -4.86 -17.84 16.83
N THR A 83 -5.80 -16.92 16.68
CA THR A 83 -6.12 -16.30 15.40
C THR A 83 -5.97 -14.80 15.54
N ILE A 84 -5.17 -14.20 14.66
CA ILE A 84 -5.03 -12.75 14.54
C ILE A 84 -5.90 -12.31 13.38
N THR A 85 -6.96 -11.57 13.67
CA THR A 85 -7.91 -11.12 12.65
C THR A 85 -7.70 -9.64 12.39
N PHE A 86 -7.62 -9.28 11.11
CA PHE A 86 -7.67 -7.88 10.71
C PHE A 86 -9.06 -7.32 11.02
N LYS A 87 -9.13 -6.28 11.85
CA LYS A 87 -10.40 -5.63 12.15
C LYS A 87 -10.63 -4.57 11.08
N GLN A 88 -11.76 -4.64 10.37
CA GLN A 88 -12.12 -3.68 9.33
C GLN A 88 -11.94 -2.25 9.87
N MET A 89 -10.92 -1.60 9.35
CA MET A 89 -10.77 -0.18 9.13
C MET A 89 -11.64 0.71 10.04
N ALA A 90 -11.13 1.05 11.23
CA ALA A 90 -11.58 2.24 11.95
C ALA A 90 -11.71 3.39 10.93
N GLN A 91 -12.84 4.10 10.90
CA GLN A 91 -13.27 5.05 9.85
C GLN A 91 -12.16 5.95 9.26
N LYS A 92 -11.12 6.22 10.04
CA LYS A 92 -9.91 6.97 9.69
C LYS A 92 -9.18 6.53 8.41
N VAL A 93 -9.08 5.23 8.09
CA VAL A 93 -8.32 4.85 6.88
C VAL A 93 -9.14 5.07 5.62
N ILE A 94 -10.46 4.85 5.66
CA ILE A 94 -11.37 5.22 4.55
C ILE A 94 -11.30 6.74 4.32
N GLU A 95 -11.30 7.54 5.39
CA GLU A 95 -11.07 8.98 5.32
C GLU A 95 -9.70 9.35 4.73
N THR A 96 -8.64 8.65 5.14
CA THR A 96 -7.28 8.91 4.66
C THR A 96 -7.14 8.56 3.17
N VAL A 97 -7.74 7.46 2.73
CA VAL A 97 -7.75 7.03 1.32
C VAL A 97 -8.56 8.01 0.45
N LYS A 98 -9.72 8.48 0.94
CA LYS A 98 -10.48 9.55 0.27
C LYS A 98 -9.62 10.79 0.09
N LYS A 99 -8.95 11.24 1.17
CA LYS A 99 -8.04 12.39 1.15
C LYS A 99 -6.87 12.20 0.18
N CYS A 100 -6.28 11.00 0.11
CA CYS A 100 -5.19 10.72 -0.84
C CYS A 100 -5.69 10.71 -2.30
N LYS A 101 -6.88 10.16 -2.58
CA LYS A 101 -7.51 10.22 -3.92
C LYS A 101 -7.80 11.66 -4.35
N GLU A 102 -8.28 12.49 -3.43
CA GLU A 102 -8.53 13.92 -3.66
C GLU A 102 -7.24 14.69 -3.96
N LYS A 103 -6.18 14.48 -3.16
CA LYS A 103 -4.86 15.07 -3.42
C LYS A 103 -4.30 14.69 -4.79
N ALA A 104 -4.43 13.43 -5.19
CA ALA A 104 -3.96 12.97 -6.51
C ALA A 104 -4.73 13.64 -7.67
N LYS A 105 -6.04 13.87 -7.52
CA LYS A 105 -6.86 14.62 -8.49
C LYS A 105 -6.41 16.08 -8.58
N GLN A 106 -6.13 16.72 -7.44
CA GLN A 106 -5.66 18.10 -7.39
C GLN A 106 -4.31 18.26 -8.10
N ILE A 107 -3.35 17.36 -7.84
CA ILE A 107 -2.03 17.35 -8.50
C ILE A 107 -2.16 17.21 -10.03
N LYS A 108 -3.07 16.35 -10.52
CA LYS A 108 -3.35 16.23 -11.96
C LYS A 108 -3.93 17.53 -12.55
N SER A 109 -4.86 18.17 -11.84
CA SER A 109 -5.48 19.46 -12.23
C SER A 109 -4.43 20.59 -12.32
N ASP A 110 -3.58 20.69 -11.31
CA ASP A 110 -2.59 21.76 -11.21
C ASP A 110 -1.52 21.63 -12.31
N TYR A 111 -1.14 20.40 -12.64
CA TYR A 111 -0.24 20.10 -13.77
C TYR A 111 -0.84 20.48 -15.13
N ILE A 112 -2.13 20.21 -15.37
CA ILE A 112 -2.82 20.61 -16.61
C ILE A 112 -2.84 22.14 -16.73
N THR A 113 -3.17 22.85 -15.64
CA THR A 113 -3.26 24.31 -15.60
C THR A 113 -1.93 25.02 -15.87
N GLN A 114 -0.81 24.45 -15.41
CA GLN A 114 0.51 24.97 -15.71
C GLN A 114 0.89 24.77 -17.19
N LYS A 115 0.48 23.65 -17.79
CA LYS A 115 0.74 23.35 -19.20
C LYS A 115 -0.03 24.27 -20.17
N THR A 116 -1.25 24.68 -19.81
CA THR A 116 -2.05 25.63 -20.61
C THR A 116 -1.50 27.06 -20.54
N LYS A 117 -0.96 27.49 -19.39
CA LYS A 117 -0.35 28.83 -19.23
C LYS A 117 0.95 29.00 -20.02
N VAL A 118 1.75 27.95 -20.12
CA VAL A 118 2.98 27.94 -20.94
C VAL A 118 2.68 27.87 -22.45
N GLY A 119 1.50 27.38 -22.84
CA GLY A 119 1.11 27.26 -24.25
C GLY A 119 0.54 28.53 -24.89
N THR A 120 0.15 29.53 -24.10
CA THR A 120 -0.48 30.77 -24.62
C THR A 120 0.48 31.96 -24.72
N GLU A 121 1.71 31.84 -24.22
CA GLU A 121 2.73 32.90 -24.29
C GLU A 121 3.94 32.49 -25.15
N THR A 122 3.73 32.12 -26.42
CA THR A 122 4.74 32.33 -27.48
C THR A 122 4.13 32.11 -28.86
N VAL A 123 3.50 33.15 -29.41
CA VAL A 123 3.53 33.40 -30.86
C VAL A 123 3.82 34.89 -31.05
N GLN A 124 5.09 35.25 -30.94
CA GLN A 124 5.65 36.45 -31.59
C GLN A 124 7.13 36.17 -31.87
N GLN A 125 7.43 35.89 -33.13
CA GLN A 125 8.77 35.71 -33.67
C GLN A 125 9.46 37.06 -33.81
N VAL A 126 10.67 37.25 -33.26
CA VAL A 126 11.73 38.04 -33.92
C VAL A 126 13.11 37.51 -33.49
N ALA A 127 13.98 37.26 -34.47
CA ALA A 127 15.33 36.73 -34.33
C ALA A 127 16.30 37.75 -33.72
N PHE A 128 17.17 37.34 -32.78
CA PHE A 128 18.52 37.90 -32.58
C PHE A 128 19.35 37.01 -31.63
N GLY A 129 20.51 36.55 -32.11
CA GLY A 129 21.75 36.49 -31.32
C GLY A 129 21.98 35.36 -30.30
N SER A 130 22.72 34.35 -30.76
CA SER A 130 23.84 33.69 -30.07
C SER A 130 23.64 32.89 -28.75
N ASN A 131 23.87 31.58 -28.89
CA ASN A 131 24.78 30.74 -28.09
C ASN A 131 24.60 30.67 -26.56
N PHE A 132 23.94 29.59 -26.10
CA PHE A 132 24.44 28.79 -24.98
C PHE A 132 24.50 27.32 -25.39
N TYR A 133 25.72 26.83 -25.64
CA TYR A 133 26.02 25.48 -26.10
C TYR A 133 25.89 24.46 -24.96
N ASN A 134 25.25 23.34 -25.31
CA ASN A 134 25.09 22.08 -24.58
C ASN A 134 26.38 21.46 -24.00
N LYS A 135 26.24 20.70 -22.90
CA LYS A 135 26.66 19.27 -22.81
C LYS A 135 26.49 18.69 -21.40
N ARG A 136 25.80 17.54 -21.30
CA ARG A 136 26.39 16.32 -20.71
C ARG A 136 25.62 15.05 -21.09
N LYS A 137 26.27 14.32 -21.99
CA LYS A 137 26.39 12.85 -22.13
C LYS A 137 25.12 12.00 -21.97
N GLN A 138 24.72 11.45 -23.11
CA GLN A 138 24.04 10.17 -23.24
C GLN A 138 24.80 9.09 -22.44
N ASN A 139 24.32 8.76 -21.24
CA ASN A 139 24.50 7.41 -20.72
C ASN A 139 23.30 6.59 -21.20
N LYS A 140 23.57 5.75 -22.20
CA LYS A 140 22.71 4.68 -22.66
C LYS A 140 22.46 3.71 -21.50
N PHE A 141 21.39 3.93 -20.73
CA PHE A 141 20.65 2.83 -20.14
C PHE A 141 19.36 2.72 -20.95
N THR A 142 19.34 1.82 -21.92
CA THR A 142 18.08 1.40 -22.56
C THR A 142 17.30 0.61 -21.52
N THR A 143 16.48 1.28 -20.73
CA THR A 143 15.34 0.62 -20.09
C THR A 143 14.14 0.82 -21.01
N THR A 144 14.12 0.11 -22.13
CA THR A 144 12.86 -0.17 -22.82
C THR A 144 12.11 -1.22 -22.01
N TYR A 145 11.51 -0.76 -20.91
CA TYR A 145 10.30 -1.34 -20.36
C TYR A 145 9.45 -0.17 -19.90
N SER A 146 8.94 0.59 -20.87
CA SER A 146 7.63 1.22 -20.71
C SER A 146 6.64 0.06 -20.69
N HIS A 147 6.44 -0.55 -19.53
CA HIS A 147 5.14 -1.13 -19.28
C HIS A 147 4.22 0.08 -19.13
N ASN A 148 3.58 0.48 -20.23
CA ASN A 148 2.29 1.14 -20.11
C ASN A 148 1.35 0.11 -19.49
N TRP A 149 1.34 0.04 -18.16
CA TRP A 149 0.26 -0.65 -17.47
C TRP A 149 -0.97 0.17 -17.82
N ASP A 150 -1.80 -0.35 -18.72
CA ASP A 150 -3.06 0.28 -19.06
C ASP A 150 -3.94 0.17 -17.82
N ILE A 151 -4.02 1.27 -17.08
CA ILE A 151 -4.71 1.34 -15.78
C ILE A 151 -6.17 0.93 -15.96
N ASP A 152 -6.74 1.21 -17.14
CA ASP A 152 -8.12 0.87 -17.51
C ASP A 152 -8.31 -0.65 -17.71
N GLU A 153 -7.25 -1.40 -18.03
CA GLU A 153 -7.28 -2.87 -18.12
C GLU A 153 -7.17 -3.50 -16.73
N LEU A 154 -6.34 -2.94 -15.84
CA LEU A 154 -6.24 -3.38 -14.45
C LEU A 154 -7.54 -3.17 -13.67
N GLU A 155 -8.18 -2.02 -13.83
CA GLU A 155 -9.47 -1.73 -13.20
C GLU A 155 -10.56 -2.70 -13.69
N ARG A 156 -10.56 -3.07 -14.98
CA ARG A 156 -11.47 -4.08 -15.52
C ARG A 156 -11.25 -5.48 -14.95
N LEU A 157 -10.00 -5.89 -14.81
CA LEU A 157 -9.64 -7.20 -14.22
C LEU A 157 -9.94 -7.26 -12.72
N GLU A 158 -9.81 -6.15 -12.00
CA GLU A 158 -10.19 -6.08 -10.59
C GLU A 158 -11.71 -6.14 -10.40
N MET A 159 -12.47 -5.51 -11.30
CA MET A 159 -13.94 -5.60 -11.32
C MET A 159 -14.42 -7.04 -11.64
N GLN A 160 -13.85 -7.70 -12.65
CA GLN A 160 -14.17 -9.11 -12.95
C GLN A 160 -13.87 -10.04 -11.78
N ARG A 161 -12.74 -9.83 -11.11
CA ARG A 161 -12.35 -10.66 -9.95
C ARG A 161 -13.28 -10.48 -8.76
N LEU A 162 -13.86 -9.29 -8.59
CA LEU A 162 -14.87 -9.03 -7.58
C LEU A 162 -16.20 -9.70 -7.95
N GLU A 163 -16.61 -9.67 -9.22
CA GLU A 163 -17.82 -10.34 -9.71
C GLU A 163 -17.75 -11.87 -9.48
N GLU A 164 -16.62 -12.50 -9.78
CA GLU A 164 -16.39 -13.94 -9.53
C GLU A 164 -16.38 -14.33 -8.05
N GLN A 165 -16.19 -13.39 -7.11
CA GLN A 165 -16.28 -13.67 -5.66
C GLN A 165 -17.71 -13.64 -5.12
N TYR A 166 -18.68 -13.14 -5.89
CA TYR A 166 -20.08 -13.01 -5.48
C TYR A 166 -21.05 -13.91 -6.28
N GLU A 167 -20.56 -14.72 -7.21
CA GLU A 167 -21.27 -15.88 -7.81
C GLU A 167 -20.98 -17.18 -7.05
#